data_AF-A0A1X7NBJ5-F1
#
_entry.id   AF-A0A1X7NBJ5-F1
#
_cell.length_a   1.000
_cell.length_b   1.000
_cell.length_c   1.000
_cell.angle_alpha   90.00
_cell.angle_beta   90.00
_cell.angle_gamma   90.00
#
_symmetry.space_group_name_H-M   'P 1'
#
loop_
_entity.id
_entity.type
_entity.pdbx_description
1 polymer ?
#
loop_
_entity_poly.entity_id
_entity_poly.type
_entity_poly.pdbx_seq_one_letter_code
_entity_poly.pdbx_strand_id
1 'polypeptide(L)'
;MSAATVQRQGTIALALSEKCVSLLLERGTTKGVSSIDLAHAAGISVRTFHRYLGSKEDCVRPVLYAAIAAMGRALTARPASEPLNTALGAAFAAAASGPQLERTLRLIPLLTETPAMRAVWAQSLHDGEAALTPSIAERMGLGPASFPRAAVLATVVLALVRRALVDAVATGTDPAPVFEEYLTTLDGGPLAATTPAVNSPVPAEEYDI
;
A
#
# COMPACT_ATOMS: atom_id res chain seq x y z
N MET A 1 -27.91 7.49 1.21
CA MET A 1 -27.24 8.12 2.38
C MET A 1 -26.55 9.40 1.90
N SER A 2 -26.56 10.47 2.69
CA SER A 2 -25.85 11.72 2.34
C SER A 2 -24.33 11.54 2.45
N ALA A 3 -23.55 12.31 1.68
CA ALA A 3 -22.09 12.34 1.74
C ALA A 3 -21.56 12.63 3.15
N ALA A 4 -22.23 13.49 3.91
CA ALA A 4 -21.89 13.78 5.31
C ALA A 4 -22.07 12.56 6.23
N THR A 5 -23.05 11.69 5.95
CA THR A 5 -23.28 10.45 6.71
C THR A 5 -22.20 9.42 6.41
N VAL A 6 -21.81 9.27 5.13
CA VAL A 6 -20.71 8.38 4.72
C VAL A 6 -19.39 8.82 5.32
N GLN A 7 -19.10 10.12 5.29
CA GLN A 7 -17.88 10.68 5.87
C GLN A 7 -17.81 10.43 7.39
N ARG A 8 -18.91 10.73 8.11
CA ARG A 8 -18.99 10.48 9.56
C ARG A 8 -18.82 9.00 9.89
N GLN A 9 -19.42 8.12 9.10
CA GLN A 9 -19.27 6.68 9.27
C GLN A 9 -17.80 6.24 9.06
N GLY A 10 -17.12 6.78 8.05
CA GLY A 10 -15.69 6.54 7.80
C GLY A 10 -14.79 7.02 8.94
N THR A 11 -15.04 8.21 9.51
CA THR A 11 -14.29 8.71 10.67
C THR A 11 -14.45 7.80 11.89
N ILE A 12 -15.66 7.34 12.17
CA ILE A 12 -15.91 6.40 13.28
C ILE A 12 -15.20 5.06 13.00
N ALA A 13 -15.32 4.52 11.78
CA ALA A 13 -14.67 3.26 11.41
C ALA A 13 -13.14 3.35 11.57
N LEU A 14 -12.51 4.45 11.15
CA LEU A 14 -11.08 4.67 11.34
C LEU A 14 -10.70 4.70 12.82
N ALA A 15 -11.44 5.44 13.66
CA ALA A 15 -11.15 5.51 15.09
C ALA A 15 -11.29 4.14 15.80
N LEU A 16 -12.26 3.32 15.40
CA LEU A 16 -12.42 1.96 15.93
C LEU A 16 -11.32 1.02 15.42
N SER A 17 -10.95 1.15 14.15
CA SER A 17 -9.86 0.40 13.50
C SER A 17 -8.52 0.65 14.19
N GLU A 18 -8.22 1.90 14.58
CA GLU A 18 -7.01 2.24 15.32
C GLU A 18 -6.92 1.56 16.68
N LYS A 19 -8.05 1.42 17.39
CA LYS A 19 -8.12 0.67 18.65
C LYS A 19 -7.87 -0.83 18.43
N CYS A 20 -8.45 -1.38 17.37
CA CYS A 20 -8.25 -2.77 16.98
C CYS A 20 -6.78 -3.06 16.65
N VAL A 21 -6.16 -2.25 15.78
CA VAL A 21 -4.74 -2.40 15.43
C VAL A 21 -3.85 -2.23 16.65
N SER A 22 -4.18 -1.32 17.57
CA SER A 22 -3.41 -1.17 18.81
C SER A 22 -3.44 -2.45 19.66
N LEU A 23 -4.60 -3.10 19.81
CA LEU A 23 -4.70 -4.39 20.50
C LEU A 23 -3.91 -5.49 19.77
N LEU A 24 -4.02 -5.57 18.44
CA LEU A 24 -3.31 -6.58 17.65
C LEU A 24 -1.78 -6.41 17.78
N LEU A 25 -1.30 -5.17 17.77
CA LEU A 25 0.11 -4.84 17.97
C LEU A 25 0.60 -5.14 19.39
N GLU A 26 -0.22 -4.89 20.40
CA GLU A 26 0.06 -5.24 21.81
C GLU A 26 0.17 -6.76 21.98
N ARG A 27 -0.75 -7.52 21.37
CA ARG A 27 -0.74 -8.98 21.41
C ARG A 27 0.37 -9.60 20.56
N GLY A 28 0.84 -8.89 19.53
CA GLY A 28 1.82 -9.39 18.58
C GLY A 28 1.31 -10.54 17.70
N THR A 29 0.00 -10.80 17.69
CA THR A 29 -0.64 -11.86 16.91
C THR A 29 -2.10 -11.54 16.64
N THR A 30 -2.63 -12.05 15.53
CA THR A 30 -4.05 -12.07 15.15
C THR A 30 -4.72 -13.39 15.57
N LYS A 31 -3.93 -14.43 15.85
CA LYS A 31 -4.45 -15.75 16.25
C LYS A 31 -5.02 -15.68 17.66
N GLY A 32 -6.16 -16.32 17.86
CA GLY A 32 -6.85 -16.33 19.15
C GLY A 32 -7.55 -15.00 19.51
N VAL A 33 -7.33 -13.91 18.76
CA VAL A 33 -8.08 -12.65 18.96
C VAL A 33 -9.44 -12.77 18.28
N SER A 34 -10.51 -12.49 19.03
CA SER A 34 -11.90 -12.54 18.55
C SER A 34 -12.49 -11.15 18.31
N SER A 35 -13.60 -11.08 17.58
CA SER A 35 -14.39 -9.84 17.44
C SER A 35 -14.89 -9.31 18.80
N ILE A 36 -15.05 -10.18 19.80
CA ILE A 36 -15.44 -9.80 21.16
C ILE A 36 -14.30 -9.03 21.84
N ASP A 37 -13.07 -9.54 21.73
CA ASP A 37 -11.89 -8.88 22.29
C ASP A 37 -11.66 -7.51 21.64
N LEU A 38 -11.80 -7.45 20.30
CA LEU A 38 -11.67 -6.20 19.54
C LEU A 38 -12.78 -5.21 19.88
N ALA A 39 -14.03 -5.65 19.99
CA ALA A 39 -15.15 -4.79 20.39
C ALA A 39 -14.95 -4.25 21.82
N HIS A 40 -14.48 -5.10 22.75
CA HIS A 40 -14.18 -4.70 24.12
C HIS A 40 -13.05 -3.67 24.18
N ALA A 41 -11.94 -3.90 23.49
CA ALA A 41 -10.85 -2.92 23.37
C ALA A 41 -11.30 -1.61 22.72
N ALA A 42 -12.25 -1.69 21.79
CA ALA A 42 -12.84 -0.53 21.14
C ALA A 42 -13.89 0.21 22.01
N GLY A 43 -14.32 -0.38 23.13
CA GLY A 43 -15.34 0.20 24.03
C GLY A 43 -16.76 0.16 23.45
N ILE A 44 -17.07 -0.82 22.60
CA ILE A 44 -18.35 -0.93 21.89
C ILE A 44 -18.94 -2.34 21.99
N SER A 45 -20.23 -2.48 21.69
CA SER A 45 -20.85 -3.80 21.57
C SER A 45 -20.39 -4.53 20.31
N VAL A 46 -20.39 -5.88 20.35
CA VAL A 46 -20.06 -6.74 19.20
C VAL A 46 -20.95 -6.44 17.98
N ARG A 47 -22.23 -6.15 18.21
CA ARG A 47 -23.15 -5.69 17.14
C ARG A 47 -22.69 -4.39 16.49
N THR A 48 -22.17 -3.45 17.29
CA THR A 48 -21.63 -2.19 16.77
C THR A 48 -20.31 -2.41 16.04
N PHE A 49 -19.47 -3.31 16.55
CA PHE A 49 -18.23 -3.71 15.88
C PHE A 49 -18.53 -4.22 14.46
N HIS A 50 -19.38 -5.23 14.34
CA HIS A 50 -19.71 -5.80 13.03
C HIS A 50 -20.35 -4.80 12.08
N ARG A 51 -21.15 -3.86 12.60
CA ARG A 51 -21.76 -2.78 11.81
C ARG A 51 -20.73 -1.84 11.17
N TYR A 52 -19.64 -1.52 11.87
CA TYR A 52 -18.64 -0.56 11.38
C TYR A 52 -17.43 -1.22 10.71
N LEU A 53 -17.01 -2.38 11.20
CA LEU A 53 -15.74 -3.00 10.85
C LEU A 53 -15.88 -4.35 10.15
N GLY A 54 -17.08 -4.93 10.05
CA GLY A 54 -17.27 -6.22 9.41
C GLY A 54 -16.73 -7.37 10.25
N SER A 55 -15.81 -8.17 9.71
CA SER A 55 -15.16 -9.27 10.42
C SER A 55 -14.03 -8.79 11.35
N LYS A 56 -13.44 -9.72 12.13
CA LYS A 56 -12.26 -9.40 12.94
C LYS A 56 -11.05 -9.06 12.06
N GLU A 57 -10.91 -9.69 10.90
CA GLU A 57 -9.83 -9.41 9.97
C GLU A 57 -10.05 -8.07 9.26
N ASP A 58 -11.29 -7.76 8.86
CA ASP A 58 -11.65 -6.49 8.22
C ASP A 58 -11.39 -5.26 9.09
N CYS A 59 -11.20 -5.43 10.41
CA CYS A 59 -10.97 -4.33 11.34
C CYS A 59 -9.76 -3.46 11.00
N VAL A 60 -8.80 -3.96 10.22
CA VAL A 60 -7.59 -3.22 9.79
C VAL A 60 -7.80 -2.40 8.52
N ARG A 61 -8.85 -2.65 7.74
CA ARG A 61 -9.06 -2.01 6.43
C ARG A 61 -9.13 -0.48 6.51
N PRO A 62 -9.83 0.14 7.49
CA PRO A 62 -9.90 1.59 7.56
C PRO A 62 -8.55 2.27 7.76
N VAL A 63 -7.67 1.74 8.62
CA VAL A 63 -6.30 2.29 8.77
C VAL A 63 -5.43 2.08 7.54
N LEU A 64 -5.54 0.93 6.87
CA LEU A 64 -4.82 0.70 5.61
C LEU A 64 -5.25 1.68 4.52
N TYR A 65 -6.56 1.89 4.38
CA TYR A 65 -7.11 2.88 3.45
C TYR A 65 -6.65 4.30 3.79
N ALA A 66 -6.68 4.67 5.08
CA ALA A 66 -6.23 5.98 5.53
C ALA A 66 -4.74 6.23 5.25
N ALA A 67 -3.89 5.20 5.36
CA ALA A 67 -2.47 5.26 5.01
C ALA A 67 -2.25 5.50 3.52
N ILE A 68 -2.97 4.77 2.65
CA ILE A 68 -2.91 4.98 1.19
C ILE A 68 -3.39 6.38 0.82
N ALA A 69 -4.50 6.84 1.41
CA ALA A 69 -4.98 8.19 1.20
C ALA A 69 -3.99 9.27 1.71
N ALA A 70 -3.25 8.99 2.77
CA ALA A 70 -2.19 9.88 3.27
C ALA A 70 -1.02 9.99 2.28
N MET A 71 -0.60 8.87 1.68
CA MET A 71 0.40 8.86 0.61
C MET A 71 -0.10 9.66 -0.61
N GLY A 72 -1.37 9.52 -0.99
CA GLY A 72 -1.98 10.32 -2.07
C GLY A 72 -1.93 11.83 -1.79
N ARG A 73 -2.25 12.26 -0.56
CA ARG A 73 -2.13 13.67 -0.15
C ARG A 73 -0.68 14.15 -0.14
N ALA A 74 0.25 13.33 0.33
CA ALA A 74 1.68 13.66 0.31
C ALA A 74 2.18 13.83 -1.13
N LEU A 75 1.66 13.02 -2.06
CA LEU A 75 1.98 13.07 -3.48
C LEU A 75 1.47 14.35 -4.15
N THR A 76 0.25 14.81 -3.86
CA THR A 76 -0.29 16.06 -4.43
C THR A 76 0.32 17.32 -3.82
N ALA A 77 0.86 17.23 -2.60
CA ALA A 77 1.57 18.33 -1.95
C ALA A 77 2.99 18.59 -2.53
N ARG A 78 3.51 17.70 -3.38
CA ARG A 78 4.82 17.87 -4.03
C ARG A 78 4.78 18.94 -5.12
N PRO A 79 5.88 19.67 -5.38
CA PRO A 79 5.98 20.58 -6.51
C PRO A 79 5.60 19.90 -7.83
N ALA A 80 4.76 20.57 -8.64
CA ALA A 80 4.27 20.01 -9.90
C ALA A 80 5.38 19.79 -10.95
N SER A 81 6.51 20.49 -10.83
CA SER A 81 7.68 20.34 -11.70
C SER A 81 8.51 19.08 -11.40
N GLU A 82 8.25 18.37 -10.30
CA GLU A 82 8.97 17.16 -9.96
C GLU A 82 8.54 15.98 -10.84
N PRO A 83 9.51 15.20 -11.36
CA PRO A 83 9.22 13.91 -11.97
C PRO A 83 8.36 13.03 -11.07
N LEU A 84 7.45 12.26 -11.68
CA LEU A 84 6.48 11.45 -10.93
C LEU A 84 7.17 10.42 -10.02
N ASN A 85 8.24 9.78 -10.49
CA ASN A 85 9.04 8.83 -9.71
C ASN A 85 9.66 9.48 -8.45
N THR A 86 10.32 10.63 -8.60
CA THR A 86 10.89 11.39 -7.48
C THR A 86 9.80 11.75 -6.46
N ALA A 87 8.66 12.21 -6.95
CA ALA A 87 7.59 12.64 -6.08
C ALA A 87 6.85 11.48 -5.40
N LEU A 88 6.78 10.30 -6.04
CA LEU A 88 6.28 9.07 -5.44
C LEU A 88 7.21 8.59 -4.32
N GLY A 89 8.53 8.58 -4.56
CA GLY A 89 9.55 8.26 -3.55
C GLY A 89 9.42 9.17 -2.32
N ALA A 90 9.38 10.48 -2.54
CA ALA A 90 9.20 11.46 -1.47
C ALA A 90 7.86 11.32 -0.73
N ALA A 91 6.76 11.03 -1.45
CA ALA A 91 5.45 10.83 -0.84
C ALA A 91 5.40 9.56 0.02
N PHE A 92 6.04 8.48 -0.43
CA PHE A 92 6.19 7.26 0.34
C PHE A 92 7.05 7.50 1.58
N ALA A 93 8.23 8.11 1.43
CA ALA A 93 9.12 8.42 2.54
C ALA A 93 8.45 9.30 3.61
N ALA A 94 7.66 10.30 3.19
CA ALA A 94 6.87 11.12 4.12
C ALA A 94 5.82 10.30 4.89
N ALA A 95 5.09 9.41 4.19
CA ALA A 95 4.07 8.56 4.80
C ALA A 95 4.66 7.42 5.66
N ALA A 96 5.88 7.00 5.34
CA ALA A 96 6.62 5.91 5.98
C ALA A 96 7.78 6.46 6.82
N SER A 97 7.52 7.43 7.70
CA SER A 97 8.52 8.02 8.58
C SER A 97 8.13 8.03 10.06
N GLY A 98 9.13 8.15 10.94
CA GLY A 98 8.95 8.35 12.38
C GLY A 98 8.17 7.21 13.07
N PRO A 99 7.43 7.52 14.16
CA PRO A 99 6.67 6.51 14.91
C PRO A 99 5.63 5.76 14.06
N GLN A 100 5.13 6.38 12.99
CA GLN A 100 4.17 5.76 12.08
C GLN A 100 4.81 4.65 11.25
N LEU A 101 6.08 4.82 10.84
CA LEU A 101 6.85 3.77 10.17
C LEU A 101 7.02 2.56 11.09
N GLU A 102 7.48 2.77 12.33
CA GLU A 102 7.68 1.68 13.30
C GLU A 102 6.38 0.89 13.53
N ARG A 103 5.26 1.60 13.71
CA ARG A 103 3.94 0.99 13.84
C ARG A 103 3.56 0.18 12.59
N THR A 104 3.83 0.70 11.40
CA THR A 104 3.56 0.02 10.13
C THR A 104 4.39 -1.25 10.00
N LEU A 105 5.70 -1.19 10.23
CA LEU A 105 6.60 -2.35 10.15
C LEU A 105 6.20 -3.45 11.14
N ARG A 106 5.72 -3.10 12.34
CA ARG A 106 5.16 -4.08 13.30
C ARG A 106 3.82 -4.67 12.87
N LEU A 107 3.05 -3.99 12.04
CA LEU A 107 1.76 -4.47 11.55
C LEU A 107 1.92 -5.47 10.39
N ILE A 108 2.94 -5.32 9.55
CA ILE A 108 3.17 -6.19 8.38
C ILE A 108 3.26 -7.70 8.74
N PRO A 109 3.98 -8.14 9.80
CA PRO A 109 3.94 -9.53 10.24
C PRO A 109 2.52 -10.04 10.56
N LEU A 110 1.67 -9.17 11.13
CA LEU A 110 0.29 -9.52 11.47
C LEU A 110 -0.58 -9.65 10.22
N LEU A 111 -0.39 -8.77 9.23
CA LEU A 111 -1.08 -8.84 7.94
C LEU A 111 -0.70 -10.08 7.12
N THR A 112 0.44 -10.68 7.40
CA THR A 112 0.95 -11.86 6.70
C THR A 112 0.78 -13.17 7.48
N GLU A 113 0.37 -13.09 8.76
CA GLU A 113 0.35 -14.21 9.70
C GLU A 113 -0.59 -15.35 9.29
N THR A 114 -1.77 -15.03 8.75
CA THR A 114 -2.79 -16.01 8.38
C THR A 114 -3.29 -15.79 6.94
N PRO A 115 -3.84 -16.83 6.27
CA PRO A 115 -4.43 -16.67 4.94
C PRO A 115 -5.53 -15.60 4.89
N ALA A 116 -6.35 -15.50 5.94
CA ALA A 116 -7.43 -14.52 6.03
C ALA A 116 -6.89 -13.09 6.11
N MET A 117 -5.85 -12.85 6.91
CA MET A 117 -5.19 -11.54 6.97
C MET A 117 -4.52 -11.17 5.65
N ARG A 118 -3.87 -12.13 4.98
CA ARG A 118 -3.29 -11.89 3.64
C ARG A 118 -4.35 -11.52 2.61
N ALA A 119 -5.52 -12.18 2.65
CA ALA A 119 -6.64 -11.86 1.78
C ALA A 119 -7.17 -10.44 2.05
N VAL A 120 -7.37 -10.06 3.31
CA VAL A 120 -7.80 -8.70 3.68
C VAL A 120 -6.77 -7.66 3.27
N TRP A 121 -5.48 -7.92 3.43
CA TRP A 121 -4.45 -6.97 3.01
C TRP A 121 -4.43 -6.80 1.49
N ALA A 122 -4.51 -7.89 0.72
CA ALA A 122 -4.60 -7.83 -0.74
C ALA A 122 -5.85 -7.05 -1.21
N GLN A 123 -7.01 -7.32 -0.60
CA GLN A 123 -8.25 -6.59 -0.89
C GLN A 123 -8.12 -5.11 -0.55
N SER A 124 -7.46 -4.77 0.58
CA SER A 124 -7.26 -3.37 0.98
C SER A 124 -6.38 -2.59 0.01
N LEU A 125 -5.36 -3.24 -0.56
CA LEU A 125 -4.53 -2.63 -1.59
C LEU A 125 -5.34 -2.39 -2.86
N HIS A 126 -6.13 -3.38 -3.29
CA HIS A 126 -7.03 -3.24 -4.44
C HIS A 126 -8.04 -2.10 -4.25
N ASP A 127 -8.75 -2.06 -3.12
CA ASP A 127 -9.71 -1.00 -2.82
C ASP A 127 -9.00 0.37 -2.69
N GLY A 128 -7.76 0.37 -2.21
CA GLY A 128 -6.91 1.55 -2.07
C GLY A 128 -6.47 2.16 -3.40
N GLU A 129 -6.48 1.40 -4.51
CA GLU A 129 -6.19 1.92 -5.85
C GLU A 129 -7.12 3.10 -6.18
N ALA A 130 -8.41 3.01 -5.81
CA ALA A 130 -9.38 4.07 -6.00
C ALA A 130 -9.08 5.33 -5.18
N ALA A 131 -8.38 5.20 -4.05
CA ALA A 131 -7.95 6.34 -3.23
C ALA A 131 -6.71 7.05 -3.79
N LEU A 132 -5.80 6.30 -4.43
CA LEU A 132 -4.54 6.84 -4.96
C LEU A 132 -4.67 7.34 -6.41
N THR A 133 -5.56 6.74 -7.20
CA THR A 133 -5.77 7.08 -8.63
C THR A 133 -6.00 8.57 -8.87
N PRO A 134 -6.87 9.29 -8.12
CA PRO A 134 -7.09 10.72 -8.35
C PRO A 134 -5.82 11.55 -8.15
N SER A 135 -5.01 11.22 -7.14
CA SER A 135 -3.74 11.91 -6.86
C SER A 135 -2.71 11.71 -7.96
N ILE A 136 -2.63 10.51 -8.54
CA ILE A 136 -1.77 10.23 -9.69
C ILE A 136 -2.28 10.98 -10.94
N ALA A 137 -3.59 10.96 -11.20
CA ALA A 137 -4.19 11.66 -12.34
C ALA A 137 -3.92 13.17 -12.26
N GLU A 138 -4.11 13.78 -11.09
CA GLU A 138 -3.82 15.20 -10.83
C GLU A 138 -2.36 15.53 -11.11
N ARG A 139 -1.43 14.72 -10.57
CA ARG A 139 0.02 14.95 -10.75
C ARG A 139 0.51 14.80 -12.17
N MET A 140 -0.17 13.99 -12.97
CA MET A 140 0.15 13.81 -14.38
C MET A 140 -0.62 14.78 -15.29
N GLY A 141 -1.47 15.65 -14.75
CA GLY A 141 -2.33 16.54 -15.55
C GLY A 141 -3.30 15.78 -16.45
N LEU A 142 -3.72 14.58 -16.04
CA LEU A 142 -4.57 13.70 -16.87
C LEU A 142 -6.04 14.10 -16.76
N GLY A 143 -6.69 14.25 -17.92
CA GLY A 143 -8.14 14.41 -18.00
C GLY A 143 -8.91 13.09 -17.83
N PRO A 144 -10.25 13.13 -17.75
CA PRO A 144 -11.13 11.96 -17.57
C PRO A 144 -10.82 10.76 -18.47
N ALA A 145 -10.50 11.00 -19.75
CA ALA A 145 -10.20 9.96 -20.73
C ALA A 145 -8.93 9.14 -20.41
N SER A 146 -8.04 9.64 -19.55
CA SER A 146 -6.79 8.98 -19.18
C SER A 146 -6.77 8.44 -17.74
N PHE A 147 -7.90 8.45 -17.04
CA PHE A 147 -8.04 7.82 -15.72
C PHE A 147 -7.64 6.33 -15.69
N PRO A 148 -7.92 5.50 -16.71
CA PRO A 148 -7.44 4.13 -16.74
C PRO A 148 -5.91 4.01 -16.61
N ARG A 149 -5.16 4.98 -17.18
CA ARG A 149 -3.70 5.03 -17.05
C ARG A 149 -3.26 5.34 -15.62
N ALA A 150 -3.93 6.30 -14.96
CA ALA A 150 -3.67 6.61 -13.56
C ALA A 150 -4.01 5.44 -12.63
N ALA A 151 -5.08 4.69 -12.94
CA ALA A 151 -5.46 3.50 -12.19
C ALA A 151 -4.40 2.39 -12.30
N VAL A 152 -3.91 2.09 -13.51
CA VAL A 152 -2.81 1.14 -13.71
C VAL A 152 -1.57 1.54 -12.90
N LEU A 153 -1.21 2.82 -12.91
CA LEU A 153 -0.09 3.32 -12.11
C LEU A 153 -0.34 3.19 -10.61
N ALA A 154 -1.56 3.43 -10.13
CA ALA A 154 -1.92 3.20 -8.72
C ALA A 154 -1.75 1.73 -8.32
N THR A 155 -2.21 0.80 -9.15
CA THR A 155 -2.02 -0.65 -8.95
C THR A 155 -0.53 -1.00 -8.83
N VAL A 156 0.29 -0.51 -9.77
CA VAL A 156 1.74 -0.77 -9.79
C VAL A 156 2.42 -0.17 -8.55
N VAL A 157 2.13 1.08 -8.22
CA VAL A 157 2.71 1.77 -7.05
C VAL A 157 2.36 1.03 -5.75
N LEU A 158 1.11 0.61 -5.56
CA LEU A 158 0.71 -0.13 -4.37
C LEU A 158 1.34 -1.52 -4.28
N ALA A 159 1.59 -2.17 -5.42
CA ALA A 159 2.36 -3.41 -5.47
C ALA A 159 3.81 -3.20 -5.02
N LEU A 160 4.46 -2.10 -5.46
CA LEU A 160 5.80 -1.73 -5.03
C LEU A 160 5.87 -1.38 -3.54
N VAL A 161 4.91 -0.59 -3.03
CA VAL A 161 4.78 -0.26 -1.60
C VAL A 161 4.68 -1.54 -0.77
N ARG A 162 3.79 -2.46 -1.17
CA ARG A 162 3.64 -3.75 -0.49
C ARG A 162 4.96 -4.51 -0.47
N ARG A 163 5.65 -4.61 -1.62
CA ARG A 163 6.91 -5.35 -1.74
C ARG A 163 7.99 -4.74 -0.85
N ALA A 164 8.19 -3.42 -0.92
CA ALA A 164 9.17 -2.69 -0.11
C ALA A 164 8.95 -2.87 1.40
N LEU A 165 7.69 -2.81 1.86
CA LEU A 165 7.36 -3.04 3.27
C LEU A 165 7.64 -4.48 3.72
N VAL A 166 7.35 -5.48 2.88
CA VAL A 166 7.65 -6.88 3.22
C VAL A 166 9.16 -7.12 3.26
N ASP A 167 9.91 -6.59 2.29
CA ASP A 167 11.38 -6.75 2.28
C ASP A 167 12.02 -6.04 3.46
N ALA A 168 11.64 -4.79 3.75
CA ALA A 168 12.12 -4.05 4.91
C ALA A 168 11.95 -4.82 6.23
N VAL A 169 10.82 -5.51 6.41
CA VAL A 169 10.60 -6.37 7.58
C VAL A 169 11.49 -7.61 7.56
N ALA A 170 11.70 -8.22 6.41
CA ALA A 170 12.53 -9.41 6.27
C ALA A 170 14.03 -9.11 6.48
N THR A 171 14.50 -7.93 6.06
CA THR A 171 15.91 -7.52 6.09
C THR A 171 16.25 -6.60 7.26
N GLY A 172 15.26 -6.02 7.94
CA GLY A 172 15.46 -5.03 8.98
C GLY A 172 15.94 -3.67 8.44
N THR A 173 15.66 -3.35 7.18
CA THR A 173 16.09 -2.09 6.53
C THR A 173 14.96 -1.05 6.51
N ASP A 174 15.31 0.20 6.21
CA ASP A 174 14.34 1.25 5.90
C ASP A 174 13.63 0.93 4.57
N PRO A 175 12.28 0.92 4.50
CA PRO A 175 11.56 0.68 3.25
C PRO A 175 11.66 1.82 2.24
N ALA A 176 11.95 3.06 2.65
CA ALA A 176 12.01 4.22 1.73
C ALA A 176 13.04 4.05 0.60
N PRO A 177 14.33 3.74 0.88
CA PRO A 177 15.30 3.50 -0.17
C PRO A 177 14.96 2.25 -1.01
N VAL A 178 14.36 1.21 -0.42
CA VAL A 178 13.93 0.00 -1.15
C VAL A 178 12.82 0.34 -2.15
N PHE A 179 11.86 1.18 -1.75
CA PHE A 179 10.79 1.63 -2.63
C PHE A 179 11.32 2.50 -3.78
N GLU A 180 12.28 3.39 -3.51
CA GLU A 180 12.96 4.18 -4.54
C GLU A 180 13.69 3.28 -5.54
N GLU A 181 14.43 2.28 -5.07
CA GLU A 181 15.08 1.28 -5.94
C GLU A 181 14.05 0.57 -6.84
N TYR A 182 12.90 0.16 -6.31
CA TYR A 182 11.86 -0.48 -7.11
C TYR A 182 11.21 0.45 -8.14
N LEU A 183 11.09 1.75 -7.85
CA LEU A 183 10.67 2.72 -8.85
C LEU A 183 11.66 2.80 -10.02
N THR A 184 12.97 2.70 -9.76
CA THR A 184 13.97 2.68 -10.84
C THR A 184 13.87 1.45 -11.74
N THR A 185 13.38 0.32 -11.22
CA THR A 185 13.14 -0.89 -12.02
C THR A 185 12.05 -0.69 -13.08
N LEU A 186 11.17 0.31 -12.90
CA LEU A 186 10.16 0.68 -13.89
C LEU A 186 10.67 1.67 -14.93
N ASP A 187 11.68 2.46 -14.59
CA ASP A 187 12.24 3.51 -15.45
C ASP A 187 13.38 2.96 -16.30
N GLY A 188 13.11 2.67 -17.57
CA GLY A 188 14.10 2.04 -18.47
C GLY A 188 14.44 0.59 -18.15
N GLY A 189 13.72 -0.04 -17.21
CA GLY A 189 13.93 -1.43 -16.82
C GLY A 189 13.43 -2.46 -17.85
N PRO A 190 13.43 -3.76 -17.53
CA PRO A 190 13.20 -4.84 -18.50
C PRO A 190 11.82 -4.77 -19.18
N LEU A 191 10.84 -4.07 -18.57
CA LEU A 191 9.52 -3.83 -19.15
C LEU A 191 9.47 -2.67 -20.16
N ALA A 192 10.49 -1.81 -20.19
CA ALA A 192 10.58 -0.65 -21.08
C ALA A 192 11.05 -1.01 -22.50
N ALA A 193 11.44 -2.26 -22.74
CA ALA A 193 11.89 -2.80 -24.01
C ALA A 193 12.86 -1.90 -24.80
N THR A 194 14.16 -2.03 -24.51
CA THR A 194 15.16 -2.06 -25.58
C THR A 194 15.58 -3.51 -25.77
N THR A 195 15.45 -4.01 -26.99
CA THR A 195 15.81 -5.36 -27.44
C THR A 195 17.03 -5.90 -26.68
N PRO A 196 17.04 -7.14 -26.17
CA PRO A 196 18.29 -7.73 -25.68
C PRO A 196 19.29 -7.65 -26.84
N ALA A 197 20.48 -7.10 -26.58
CA ALA A 197 21.54 -7.10 -27.56
C ALA A 197 21.66 -8.52 -28.11
N VAL A 198 21.32 -8.70 -29.39
CA VAL A 198 21.56 -9.94 -30.10
C VAL A 198 23.06 -10.14 -30.01
N ASN A 199 23.48 -11.11 -29.20
CA ASN A 199 24.86 -11.60 -29.25
C ASN A 199 25.13 -11.92 -30.71
N SER A 200 26.09 -11.19 -31.31
CA SER A 200 26.58 -11.47 -32.65
C SER A 200 26.89 -12.98 -32.76
N PRO A 201 26.62 -13.60 -33.92
CA PRO A 201 26.91 -15.01 -34.10
C PRO A 201 28.40 -15.26 -33.85
N VAL A 202 28.68 -16.28 -33.04
CA VAL A 202 30.02 -16.89 -32.93
C VAL A 202 30.48 -17.20 -34.37
N PRO A 203 31.66 -16.74 -34.81
CA PRO A 203 32.16 -17.10 -36.14
C PRO A 203 32.20 -18.62 -36.24
N ALA A 204 31.71 -19.17 -37.35
CA ALA A 204 31.86 -20.58 -37.62
C ALA A 204 33.35 -20.93 -37.55
N GLU A 205 33.73 -21.81 -36.62
CA GLU A 205 35.01 -22.49 -36.70
C GLU A 205 35.00 -23.26 -38.02
N GLU A 206 35.85 -22.79 -38.92
CA GLU A 206 36.18 -23.43 -40.18
C GLU A 206 36.82 -24.78 -39.82
N TYR A 207 36.03 -25.85 -39.86
CA TYR A 207 36.57 -27.21 -39.85
C TYR A 207 37.23 -27.44 -41.21
N ASP A 208 38.54 -27.25 -41.26
CA ASP A 208 39.40 -27.74 -42.34
C ASP A 208 39.27 -29.28 -42.42
N ILE A 209 38.87 -29.79 -43.58
CA ILE A 209 38.94 -31.21 -43.97
C ILE A 209 39.85 -31.32 -45.19
#